data_AF-A0A1I6B6A4-F1
#
_entry.id   AF-A0A1I6B6A4-F1
#
_cell.length_a   1.000
_cell.length_b   1.000
_cell.length_c   1.000
_cell.angle_alpha   90.00
_cell.angle_beta   90.00
_cell.angle_gamma   90.00
#
_symmetry.space_group_name_H-M   'P 1'
#
loop_
_entity.id
_entity.type
_entity.pdbx_description
1 polymer ?
#
loop_
_entity_poly.entity_id
_entity_poly.type
_entity_poly.pdbx_seq_one_letter_code
_entity_poly.pdbx_strand_id
1 'polypeptide(L)'
;MSQTPEMPEKGGRNLRRALNNLPAHEPEPATWARIEAQLAVDVALAQAIPALPTYEPDDDLWANVAARLDAAAATEVPAAAPAPLAVERQLWPARSMRRMLAIAASVLLVLGVWWQVRPAASVPTVARETVTFSEEESLLSLPAPPADPLERQGLSFIDAHCSSQPVVCQSGEFRTLRMQLEELETQEAQLHQDARRFGASPELLREQARLVTLKATVTRELVQLLIS
;
A
#
# COMPACT_ATOMS: atom_id res chain seq x y z
N MET A 1 17.48 -27.80 33.43
CA MET A 1 18.38 -26.87 34.14
C MET A 1 19.59 -26.60 33.26
N SER A 2 19.49 -25.60 32.39
CA SER A 2 20.56 -25.20 31.47
C SER A 2 21.50 -24.24 32.19
N GLN A 3 22.75 -24.68 32.42
CA GLN A 3 23.80 -23.83 32.96
C GLN A 3 24.19 -22.81 31.88
N THR A 4 23.83 -21.54 32.08
CA THR A 4 24.28 -20.46 31.20
C THR A 4 25.79 -20.23 31.37
N PRO A 5 26.59 -20.22 30.29
CA PRO A 5 28.02 -20.02 30.36
C PRO A 5 28.37 -18.63 30.94
N GLU A 6 29.40 -18.57 31.79
CA GLU A 6 29.93 -17.32 32.34
C GLU A 6 30.70 -16.57 31.25
N MET A 7 30.15 -15.46 30.77
CA MET A 7 30.85 -14.57 29.84
C MET A 7 31.43 -13.35 30.58
N PRO A 8 32.75 -13.09 30.49
CA PRO A 8 33.42 -11.97 31.14
C PRO A 8 33.35 -10.71 30.28
N GLU A 9 32.16 -10.18 30.03
CA GLU A 9 32.01 -8.90 29.32
C GLU A 9 31.31 -7.85 30.18
N LYS A 10 31.68 -6.57 29.95
CA LYS A 10 31.16 -5.38 30.65
C LYS A 10 29.63 -5.23 30.64
N GLY A 11 28.89 -6.06 29.89
CA GLY A 11 27.43 -6.11 29.83
C GLY A 11 26.75 -7.29 30.55
N GLY A 12 27.50 -8.27 31.08
CA GLY A 12 26.92 -9.56 31.52
C GLY A 12 25.84 -9.44 32.61
N ARG A 13 25.98 -8.47 33.53
CA ARG A 13 24.96 -8.22 34.58
C ARG A 13 23.67 -7.65 34.02
N ASN A 14 23.75 -6.79 32.99
CA ASN A 14 22.59 -6.20 32.34
C ASN A 14 21.84 -7.24 31.51
N LEU A 15 22.57 -8.10 30.79
CA LEU A 15 21.99 -9.20 30.03
C LEU A 15 21.29 -10.21 30.96
N ARG A 16 21.94 -10.62 32.06
CA ARG A 16 21.34 -11.56 33.02
C ARG A 16 20.08 -10.97 33.67
N ARG A 17 20.08 -9.66 33.96
CA ARG A 17 18.88 -8.94 34.43
C ARG A 17 17.78 -8.90 33.35
N ALA A 18 18.13 -8.61 32.10
CA ALA A 18 17.18 -8.57 30.99
C ALA A 18 16.53 -9.94 30.76
N LEU A 19 17.33 -11.01 30.71
CA LEU A 19 16.85 -12.38 30.55
C LEU A 19 15.93 -12.82 31.70
N ASN A 20 16.26 -12.48 32.94
CA ASN A 20 15.42 -12.80 34.10
C ASN A 20 14.12 -11.98 34.16
N ASN A 21 14.06 -10.85 33.46
CA ASN A 21 12.90 -9.97 33.39
C ASN A 21 12.09 -10.15 32.10
N LEU A 22 12.46 -11.10 31.23
CA LEU A 22 11.65 -11.41 30.06
C LEU A 22 10.31 -11.98 30.54
N PRO A 23 9.18 -11.39 30.12
CA PRO A 23 7.89 -11.97 30.43
C PRO A 23 7.80 -13.35 29.77
N ALA A 24 7.46 -14.36 30.57
CA ALA A 24 7.15 -15.68 30.05
C ALA A 24 5.77 -15.62 29.39
N HIS A 25 5.74 -15.26 28.11
CA HIS A 25 4.55 -15.38 27.30
C HIS A 25 4.48 -16.79 26.72
N GLU A 26 3.68 -17.65 27.33
CA GLU A 26 3.23 -18.85 26.64
C GLU A 26 2.11 -18.46 25.68
N PRO A 27 2.16 -18.88 24.41
CA PRO A 27 1.04 -18.69 23.51
C PRO A 27 -0.18 -19.44 24.05
N GLU A 28 -1.36 -18.91 23.77
CA GLU A 28 -2.61 -19.60 24.11
C GLU A 28 -2.57 -21.03 23.54
N PRO A 29 -2.91 -22.08 24.33
CA PRO A 29 -2.72 -23.48 23.92
C PRO A 29 -3.46 -23.84 22.62
N ALA A 30 -4.54 -23.13 22.30
CA ALA A 30 -5.29 -23.31 21.05
C ALA A 30 -4.53 -22.81 19.80
N THR A 31 -3.53 -21.94 19.96
CA THR A 31 -2.74 -21.36 18.86
C THR A 31 -2.00 -22.45 18.09
N TRP A 32 -1.38 -23.39 18.79
CA TRP A 32 -0.65 -24.49 18.16
C TRP A 32 -1.55 -25.40 17.34
N ALA A 33 -2.71 -25.78 17.90
CA ALA A 33 -3.70 -26.58 17.19
C ALA A 33 -4.21 -25.88 15.93
N ARG A 34 -4.38 -24.54 15.96
CA ARG A 34 -4.78 -23.77 14.79
C ARG A 34 -3.69 -23.76 13.70
N ILE A 35 -2.43 -23.55 14.09
CA ILE A 35 -1.29 -23.56 13.16
C ILE A 35 -1.18 -24.94 12.52
N GLU A 36 -1.28 -26.02 13.31
CA GLU A 36 -1.22 -27.38 12.81
C GLU A 36 -2.37 -27.68 11.83
N ALA A 37 -3.59 -27.25 12.15
CA ALA A 37 -4.73 -27.39 11.25
C ALA A 37 -4.54 -26.62 9.94
N GLN A 38 -3.97 -25.41 10.00
CA GLN A 38 -3.68 -24.60 8.81
C GLN A 38 -2.61 -25.27 7.93
N LEU A 39 -1.52 -25.74 8.53
CA LEU A 39 -0.47 -26.46 7.81
C LEU A 39 -0.98 -27.76 7.18
N ALA A 40 -1.91 -28.46 7.84
CA ALA A 40 -2.52 -29.66 7.28
C ALA A 40 -3.32 -29.37 5.99
N VAL A 41 -4.02 -28.22 5.92
CA VAL A 41 -4.71 -27.77 4.71
C VAL A 41 -3.73 -27.49 3.59
N ASP A 42 -2.63 -26.78 3.88
CA ASP A 42 -1.62 -26.44 2.88
C ASP A 42 -0.96 -27.70 2.29
N VAL A 43 -0.67 -28.70 3.13
CA VAL A 43 -0.14 -30.00 2.68
C VAL A 43 -1.15 -30.74 1.82
N ALA A 44 -2.43 -30.77 2.22
CA ALA A 44 -3.48 -31.40 1.42
C ALA A 44 -3.64 -30.71 0.06
N LEU A 45 -3.57 -29.39 0.02
CA LEU A 45 -3.67 -28.61 -1.23
C LEU A 45 -2.47 -28.89 -2.14
N ALA A 46 -1.25 -28.90 -1.61
CA ALA A 46 -0.04 -29.21 -2.36
C ALA A 46 -0.09 -30.62 -2.99
N GLN A 47 -0.74 -31.57 -2.33
CA GLN A 47 -0.97 -32.92 -2.87
C GLN A 47 -2.11 -32.96 -3.90
N ALA A 48 -3.16 -32.15 -3.73
CA ALA A 48 -4.31 -32.12 -4.62
C ALA A 48 -4.02 -31.43 -5.96
N ILE A 49 -3.23 -30.35 -5.97
CA ILE A 49 -2.90 -29.57 -7.17
C ILE A 49 -2.38 -30.43 -8.34
N PRO A 50 -1.37 -31.30 -8.17
CA PRO A 50 -0.88 -32.12 -9.28
C PRO A 50 -1.87 -33.21 -9.72
N ALA A 51 -2.89 -33.53 -8.89
CA ALA A 51 -3.94 -34.47 -9.22
C ALA A 51 -5.14 -33.81 -9.92
N LEU A 52 -5.16 -32.48 -10.06
CA LEU A 52 -6.22 -31.78 -10.77
C LEU A 52 -6.13 -32.12 -12.27
N PRO A 53 -7.26 -32.49 -12.90
CA PRO A 53 -7.27 -32.71 -14.34
C PRO A 53 -6.95 -31.40 -15.06
N THR A 54 -6.08 -31.48 -16.06
CA THR A 54 -5.86 -30.38 -17.00
C THR A 54 -7.06 -30.33 -17.95
N TYR A 55 -8.15 -29.69 -17.50
CA TYR A 55 -9.30 -29.43 -18.37
C TYR A 55 -9.07 -28.09 -19.07
N GLU A 56 -8.72 -28.17 -20.34
CA GLU A 56 -8.75 -27.00 -21.22
C GLU A 56 -10.19 -26.84 -21.70
N PRO A 57 -10.87 -25.73 -21.36
CA PRO A 57 -12.21 -25.47 -21.87
C PRO A 57 -12.19 -25.38 -23.40
N ASP A 58 -13.25 -25.90 -24.02
CA ASP A 58 -13.42 -25.90 -25.47
C ASP A 58 -13.34 -24.47 -26.04
N ASP A 59 -12.66 -24.31 -27.19
CA ASP A 59 -12.47 -23.02 -27.87
C ASP A 59 -13.82 -22.36 -28.19
N ASP A 60 -14.83 -23.16 -28.50
CA ASP A 60 -16.19 -22.71 -28.75
C ASP A 60 -16.81 -22.05 -27.51
N LEU A 61 -16.44 -22.49 -26.31
CA LEU A 61 -16.95 -21.92 -25.05
C LEU A 61 -16.41 -20.51 -24.86
N TRP A 62 -15.12 -20.29 -25.14
CA TRP A 62 -14.52 -18.96 -25.11
C TRP A 62 -15.10 -18.03 -26.16
N ALA A 63 -15.29 -18.51 -27.39
CA ALA A 63 -15.91 -17.73 -28.46
C ALA A 63 -17.33 -17.27 -28.08
N ASN A 64 -18.11 -18.13 -27.43
CA ASN A 64 -19.45 -17.79 -26.94
C ASN A 64 -19.42 -16.76 -25.81
N VAL A 65 -18.45 -16.83 -24.88
CA VAL A 65 -18.29 -15.83 -23.81
C VAL A 65 -17.91 -14.47 -24.41
N ALA A 66 -16.96 -14.44 -25.35
CA ALA A 66 -16.54 -13.22 -26.04
C ALA A 66 -17.72 -12.57 -26.78
N ALA A 67 -18.45 -13.36 -27.59
CA ALA A 67 -19.62 -12.87 -28.31
C ALA A 67 -20.71 -12.29 -27.39
N ARG A 68 -20.91 -12.87 -26.20
CA ARG A 68 -21.85 -12.34 -25.21
C ARG A 68 -21.39 -11.02 -24.59
N LEU A 69 -20.10 -10.86 -24.33
CA LEU A 69 -19.53 -9.61 -23.80
C LEU A 69 -19.63 -8.50 -24.86
N ASP A 70 -19.33 -8.80 -26.12
CA ASP A 70 -19.46 -7.87 -27.24
C ASP A 70 -20.92 -7.47 -27.48
N ALA A 71 -21.85 -8.43 -27.40
CA ALA A 71 -23.28 -8.14 -27.50
C ALA A 71 -23.78 -7.27 -26.34
N ALA A 72 -23.28 -7.48 -25.11
CA ALA A 72 -23.62 -6.64 -23.97
C ALA A 72 -23.09 -5.20 -24.16
N ALA A 73 -21.89 -5.04 -24.71
CA ALA A 73 -21.33 -3.73 -25.06
C ALA A 73 -22.09 -3.06 -26.22
N ALA A 74 -22.54 -3.83 -27.22
CA ALA A 74 -23.34 -3.32 -28.33
C ALA A 74 -24.79 -2.96 -27.94
N THR A 75 -25.24 -3.40 -26.76
CA THR A 75 -26.52 -2.99 -26.17
C THR A 75 -26.37 -1.72 -25.31
N GLU A 76 -25.37 -0.89 -25.59
CA GLU A 76 -25.42 0.53 -25.24
C GLU A 76 -26.67 1.14 -25.89
N VAL A 77 -27.68 1.29 -25.03
CA VAL A 77 -28.99 1.88 -25.24
C VAL A 77 -28.87 3.06 -26.22
N PRO A 78 -29.59 3.06 -27.36
CA PRO A 78 -29.63 4.25 -28.21
C PRO A 78 -30.11 5.40 -27.33
N ALA A 79 -29.32 6.47 -27.30
CA ALA A 79 -29.60 7.69 -26.56
C ALA A 79 -31.05 8.11 -26.82
N ALA A 80 -31.93 7.72 -25.89
CA ALA A 80 -33.31 8.13 -25.90
C ALA A 80 -33.28 9.66 -25.82
N ALA A 81 -33.86 10.29 -26.84
CA ALA A 81 -33.93 11.73 -26.98
C ALA A 81 -34.27 12.38 -25.63
N PRO A 82 -33.60 13.49 -25.25
CA PRO A 82 -33.87 14.14 -23.98
C PRO A 82 -35.35 14.54 -23.95
N ALA A 83 -36.11 13.92 -23.06
CA ALA A 83 -37.46 14.36 -22.76
C ALA A 83 -37.42 15.85 -22.39
N PRO A 84 -38.41 16.66 -22.82
CA PRO A 84 -38.44 18.08 -22.51
C PRO A 84 -38.41 18.26 -21.00
N LEU A 85 -37.37 18.95 -20.54
CA LEU A 85 -37.11 19.26 -19.14
C LEU A 85 -38.35 19.90 -18.53
N ALA A 86 -39.00 19.17 -17.62
CA ALA A 86 -40.02 19.72 -16.76
C ALA A 86 -39.37 20.84 -15.94
N VAL A 87 -39.80 22.08 -16.19
CA VAL A 87 -39.40 23.26 -15.45
C VAL A 87 -39.96 23.14 -14.04
N GLU A 88 -39.19 22.54 -13.14
CA GLU A 88 -39.44 22.60 -11.71
C GLU A 88 -39.29 24.05 -11.25
N ARG A 89 -40.43 24.73 -11.08
CA ARG A 89 -40.49 26.00 -10.37
C ARG A 89 -40.16 25.73 -8.90
N GLN A 90 -38.90 25.92 -8.54
CA GLN A 90 -38.44 25.98 -7.15
C GLN A 90 -39.02 27.21 -6.45
N LEU A 91 -40.28 27.08 -6.04
CA LEU A 91 -40.86 27.87 -4.98
C LEU A 91 -40.28 27.34 -3.67
N TRP A 92 -39.36 28.08 -3.03
CA TRP A 92 -39.43 28.46 -1.61
C TRP A 92 -38.14 29.18 -1.12
N PRO A 93 -38.29 30.28 -0.35
CA PRO A 93 -37.19 31.13 0.13
C PRO A 93 -36.56 30.60 1.44
N ALA A 94 -36.30 29.30 1.54
CA ALA A 94 -35.83 28.68 2.80
C ALA A 94 -34.32 28.37 2.84
N ARG A 95 -33.57 28.69 1.78
CA ARG A 95 -32.11 28.42 1.72
C ARG A 95 -31.25 29.48 2.41
N SER A 96 -31.66 30.74 2.41
CA SER A 96 -30.94 31.81 3.12
C SER A 96 -31.07 31.68 4.64
N MET A 97 -32.24 31.28 5.14
CA MET A 97 -32.50 31.14 6.57
C MET A 97 -31.72 29.97 7.21
N ARG A 98 -31.50 28.86 6.47
CA ARG A 98 -30.65 27.76 6.95
C ARG A 98 -29.15 28.10 7.01
N ARG A 99 -28.66 29.00 6.14
CA ARG A 99 -27.26 29.45 6.19
C ARG A 99 -26.97 30.37 7.37
N MET A 100 -27.94 31.20 7.77
CA MET A 100 -27.81 32.06 8.95
C MET A 100 -27.81 31.26 10.27
N LEU A 101 -28.56 30.14 10.35
CA LEU A 101 -28.61 29.32 11.56
C LEU A 101 -27.32 28.52 11.83
N ALA A 102 -26.59 28.12 10.78
CA ALA A 102 -25.36 27.33 10.90
C ALA A 102 -24.18 28.15 11.46
N ILE A 103 -24.10 29.44 11.15
CA ILE A 103 -23.01 30.32 11.61
C ILE A 103 -23.14 30.62 13.12
N ALA A 104 -24.37 30.77 13.61
CA ALA A 104 -24.60 31.02 15.04
C ALA A 104 -24.17 29.82 15.93
N ALA A 105 -24.37 28.58 15.45
CA ALA A 105 -24.02 27.38 16.18
C ALA A 105 -22.49 27.18 16.31
N SER A 106 -21.71 27.50 15.26
CA SER A 106 -20.25 27.39 15.32
C SER A 106 -19.63 28.43 16.25
N VAL A 107 -20.17 29.66 16.29
CA VAL A 107 -19.69 30.71 17.21
C VAL A 107 -19.99 30.35 18.68
N LEU A 108 -21.16 29.77 18.96
CA LEU A 108 -21.50 29.28 20.31
C LEU A 108 -20.63 28.10 20.76
N LEU A 109 -20.26 27.19 19.86
CA LEU A 109 -19.34 26.10 20.19
C LEU A 109 -17.94 26.60 20.51
N VAL A 110 -17.41 27.56 19.75
CA VAL A 110 -16.08 28.13 20.01
C VAL A 110 -16.06 28.93 21.32
N LEU A 111 -17.09 29.74 21.59
CA LEU A 111 -17.23 30.46 22.87
C LEU A 111 -17.45 29.53 24.06
N GLY A 112 -18.25 28.47 23.89
CA GLY A 112 -18.49 27.46 24.92
C GLY A 112 -17.22 26.69 25.27
N VAL A 113 -16.47 26.23 24.27
CA VAL A 113 -15.17 25.55 24.47
C VAL A 113 -14.15 26.50 25.11
N TRP A 114 -14.11 27.76 24.71
CA TRP A 114 -13.22 28.74 25.35
C TRP A 114 -13.56 28.94 26.83
N TRP A 115 -14.85 29.06 27.17
CA TRP A 115 -15.26 29.23 28.57
C TRP A 115 -14.97 27.99 29.43
N GLN A 116 -15.01 26.80 28.84
CA GLN A 116 -14.72 25.53 29.52
C GLN A 116 -13.20 25.28 29.72
N VAL A 117 -12.33 25.96 28.96
CA VAL A 117 -10.87 25.84 29.06
C VAL A 117 -10.25 26.91 29.96
N ARG A 118 -11.04 27.59 30.81
CA ARG A 118 -10.45 28.39 31.89
C ARG A 118 -9.72 27.47 32.87
N PRO A 119 -8.39 27.59 33.03
CA PRO A 119 -7.65 26.72 33.93
C PRO A 119 -8.02 27.05 35.37
N ALA A 120 -8.83 26.19 35.98
CA ALA A 120 -8.88 26.11 37.43
C ALA A 120 -7.51 25.61 37.90
N ALA A 121 -6.85 26.41 38.72
CA ALA A 121 -5.62 26.01 39.40
C ALA A 121 -5.97 24.89 40.40
N SER A 122 -5.93 23.64 39.96
CA SER A 122 -6.02 22.48 40.82
C SER A 122 -5.30 21.29 40.19
N VAL A 123 -4.10 21.02 40.70
CA VAL A 123 -3.50 19.68 40.78
C VAL A 123 -4.50 18.82 41.59
N PRO A 124 -4.88 17.58 41.20
CA PRO A 124 -3.97 16.44 41.02
C PRO A 124 -4.37 15.33 40.02
N THR A 125 -3.39 14.45 39.76
CA THR A 125 -3.51 13.01 39.42
C THR A 125 -4.56 12.58 38.38
N VAL A 126 -4.15 12.51 37.11
CA VAL A 126 -4.75 11.60 36.13
C VAL A 126 -3.65 10.66 35.65
N ALA A 127 -3.90 9.37 35.85
CA ALA A 127 -3.12 8.27 35.32
C ALA A 127 -2.95 8.48 33.80
N ARG A 128 -1.74 8.84 33.39
CA ARG A 128 -1.34 8.69 31.99
C ARG A 128 -1.15 7.20 31.76
N GLU A 129 -2.15 6.55 31.18
CA GLU A 129 -1.90 5.36 30.37
C GLU A 129 -1.02 5.81 29.21
N THR A 130 0.29 5.79 29.43
CA THR A 130 1.27 5.81 28.37
C THR A 130 1.21 4.44 27.73
N VAL A 131 0.42 4.31 26.66
CA VAL A 131 0.54 3.18 25.74
C VAL A 131 1.92 3.29 25.10
N THR A 132 2.90 2.61 25.70
CA THR A 132 4.22 2.41 25.11
C THR A 132 4.05 1.40 23.97
N PHE A 133 4.00 1.90 22.75
CA PHE A 133 4.21 1.08 21.56
C PHE A 133 5.65 0.55 21.62
N SER A 134 5.80 -0.73 21.95
CA SER A 134 7.05 -1.46 21.75
C SER A 134 6.99 -2.00 20.33
N GLU A 135 7.56 -1.25 19.40
CA GLU A 135 7.78 -1.74 18.04
C GLU A 135 8.90 -2.78 18.12
N GLU A 136 8.53 -4.04 17.96
CA GLU A 136 9.49 -5.12 17.82
C GLU A 136 10.16 -4.95 16.46
N GLU A 137 11.34 -4.35 16.45
CA GLU A 137 12.25 -4.33 15.30
C GLU A 137 12.67 -5.78 15.02
N SER A 138 11.83 -6.48 14.26
CA SER A 138 12.14 -7.80 13.77
C SER A 138 13.40 -7.66 12.91
N LEU A 139 14.52 -8.20 13.41
CA LEU A 139 15.82 -8.22 12.74
C LEU A 139 15.80 -8.96 11.39
N LEU A 140 14.66 -9.49 10.98
CA LEU A 140 14.35 -9.80 9.58
C LEU A 140 13.95 -8.52 8.85
N SER A 141 14.84 -7.52 8.85
CA SER A 141 14.88 -6.55 7.78
C SER A 141 15.21 -7.35 6.54
N LEU A 142 14.19 -7.80 5.79
CA LEU A 142 14.43 -8.36 4.48
C LEU A 142 15.21 -7.27 3.73
N PRO A 143 16.44 -7.57 3.27
CA PRO A 143 17.18 -6.62 2.47
C PRO A 143 16.25 -6.22 1.33
N ALA A 144 16.14 -4.91 1.09
CA ALA A 144 15.37 -4.38 -0.04
C ALA A 144 15.70 -5.25 -1.26
N PRO A 145 14.68 -5.78 -1.98
CA PRO A 145 14.93 -6.63 -3.13
C PRO A 145 15.96 -5.90 -4.02
N PRO A 146 17.08 -6.55 -4.35
CA PRO A 146 18.08 -5.92 -5.20
C PRO A 146 17.39 -5.50 -6.49
N ALA A 147 17.59 -4.25 -6.92
CA ALA A 147 16.90 -3.73 -8.10
C ALA A 147 17.00 -4.72 -9.27
N ASP A 148 15.87 -4.92 -9.95
CA ASP A 148 15.68 -5.94 -10.95
C ASP A 148 16.83 -5.90 -11.98
N PRO A 149 17.57 -7.00 -12.20
CA PRO A 149 18.65 -7.04 -13.18
C PRO A 149 18.20 -6.59 -14.57
N LEU A 150 16.93 -6.85 -14.93
CA LEU A 150 16.37 -6.46 -16.22
C LEU A 150 16.21 -4.94 -16.33
N GLU A 151 15.75 -4.29 -15.25
CA GLU A 151 15.60 -2.84 -15.19
C GLU A 151 16.95 -2.14 -15.31
N ARG A 152 17.96 -2.64 -14.58
CA ARG A 152 19.33 -2.11 -14.64
C ARG A 152 19.93 -2.24 -16.04
N GLN A 153 19.63 -3.34 -16.73
CA GLN A 153 20.05 -3.55 -18.12
C GLN A 153 19.37 -2.54 -19.06
N GLY A 154 18.05 -2.34 -18.93
CA GLY A 154 17.30 -1.37 -19.75
C GLY A 154 17.81 0.07 -19.59
N LEU A 155 18.07 0.50 -18.35
CA LEU A 155 18.65 1.82 -18.07
C LEU A 155 20.03 1.99 -18.69
N SER A 156 20.91 0.98 -18.54
CA SER A 156 22.25 1.04 -19.13
C SER A 156 22.22 1.10 -20.66
N PHE A 157 21.25 0.44 -21.30
CA PHE A 157 21.03 0.52 -22.74
C PHE A 157 20.60 1.92 -23.16
N ILE A 158 19.66 2.53 -22.43
CA ILE A 158 19.19 3.90 -22.67
C ILE A 158 20.36 4.89 -22.55
N ASP A 159 21.15 4.81 -21.49
CA ASP A 159 22.27 5.73 -21.24
C ASP A 159 23.36 5.58 -22.31
N ALA A 160 23.69 4.35 -22.69
CA ALA A 160 24.63 4.07 -23.78
C ALA A 160 24.13 4.68 -25.10
N HIS A 161 22.85 4.53 -25.42
CA HIS A 161 22.28 5.07 -26.65
C HIS A 161 22.29 6.61 -26.65
N CYS A 162 21.92 7.24 -25.53
CA CYS A 162 21.96 8.69 -25.40
C CYS A 162 23.37 9.28 -25.49
N SER A 163 24.39 8.54 -25.04
CA SER A 163 25.79 8.96 -25.21
C SER A 163 26.23 8.95 -26.68
N SER A 164 25.67 8.03 -27.48
CA SER A 164 26.00 7.88 -28.91
C SER A 164 25.17 8.80 -29.82
N GLN A 165 23.92 9.08 -29.46
CA GLN A 165 22.96 9.83 -30.27
C GLN A 165 22.19 10.86 -29.42
N PRO A 166 22.79 12.03 -29.14
CA PRO A 166 22.20 12.99 -28.20
C PRO A 166 20.94 13.68 -28.74
N VAL A 167 20.68 13.63 -30.05
CA VAL A 167 19.56 14.34 -30.69
C VAL A 167 18.21 13.74 -30.26
N VAL A 168 18.08 12.41 -30.21
CA VAL A 168 16.84 11.72 -29.83
C VAL A 168 16.53 11.93 -28.34
N CYS A 169 17.56 11.90 -27.49
CA CYS A 169 17.41 12.10 -26.04
C CYS A 169 17.13 13.56 -25.65
N GLN A 170 17.27 14.51 -26.58
CA GLN A 170 16.84 15.89 -26.40
C GLN A 170 15.39 16.13 -26.83
N SER A 171 14.68 15.13 -27.37
CA SER A 171 13.26 15.28 -27.65
C SER A 171 12.47 15.60 -26.37
N GLY A 172 11.36 16.34 -26.52
CA GLY A 172 10.52 16.73 -25.39
C GLY A 172 9.91 15.51 -24.69
N GLU A 173 9.39 14.56 -25.48
CA GLU A 173 8.75 13.35 -25.00
C GLU A 173 9.72 12.43 -24.23
N PHE A 174 10.92 12.21 -24.77
CA PHE A 174 11.94 11.42 -24.08
C PHE A 174 12.33 12.04 -22.73
N ARG A 175 12.54 13.36 -22.68
CA ARG A 175 12.83 14.06 -21.42
C ARG A 175 11.69 13.96 -20.41
N THR A 176 10.44 14.06 -20.86
CA THR A 176 9.28 13.87 -19.98
C THR A 176 9.25 12.46 -19.40
N LEU A 177 9.44 11.43 -20.22
CA LEU A 177 9.48 10.04 -19.74
C LEU A 177 10.68 9.77 -18.82
N ARG A 178 11.83 10.39 -19.09
CA ARG A 178 13.02 10.29 -18.21
C ARG A 178 12.74 10.90 -16.83
N MET A 179 12.12 12.09 -16.78
CA MET A 179 11.69 12.71 -15.51
C MET A 179 10.65 11.87 -14.78
N GLN A 180 9.70 11.27 -15.50
CA GLN A 180 8.71 10.37 -14.89
C GLN A 180 9.39 9.14 -14.27
N LEU A 181 10.41 8.59 -14.92
CA LEU A 181 11.15 7.45 -14.37
C LEU A 181 11.92 7.83 -13.10
N GLU A 182 12.59 8.98 -13.09
CA GLU A 182 13.27 9.50 -11.90
C GLU A 182 12.30 9.73 -10.74
N GLU A 183 11.10 10.26 -11.01
CA GLU A 183 10.05 10.42 -10.01
C GLU A 183 9.54 9.08 -9.46
N LEU A 184 9.44 8.05 -10.31
CA LEU A 184 9.06 6.71 -9.84
C LEU A 184 10.16 6.08 -8.97
N GLU A 185 11.44 6.32 -9.28
CA GLU A 185 12.57 5.85 -8.48
C GLU A 185 12.62 6.53 -7.10
N THR A 186 12.31 7.84 -7.01
CA THR A 186 12.24 8.54 -5.72
C THR A 186 11.07 8.03 -4.87
N GLN A 187 9.90 7.78 -5.47
CA GLN A 187 8.74 7.20 -4.80
C GLN A 187 9.03 5.79 -4.28
N GLU A 188 9.73 4.96 -5.06
CA GLU A 188 10.15 3.62 -4.63
C GLU A 188 11.12 3.70 -3.44
N ALA A 189 12.10 4.61 -3.47
CA ALA A 189 13.02 4.82 -2.36
C ALA A 189 12.29 5.24 -1.08
N GLN A 190 11.27 6.10 -1.21
CA GLN A 190 10.43 6.52 -0.10
C GLN A 190 9.59 5.35 0.47
N LEU A 191 8.96 4.55 -0.40
CA LEU A 191 8.24 3.35 0.00
C LEU A 191 9.14 2.33 0.73
N HIS A 192 10.39 2.18 0.29
CA HIS A 192 11.37 1.35 0.99
C HIS A 192 11.72 1.89 2.38
N GLN A 193 11.82 3.20 2.53
CA GLN A 193 12.06 3.81 3.82
C GLN A 193 10.86 3.62 4.76
N ASP A 194 9.64 3.76 4.23
CA ASP A 194 8.42 3.52 4.98
C ASP A 194 8.27 2.04 5.35
N ALA A 195 8.63 1.11 4.46
CA ALA A 195 8.66 -0.33 4.77
C ALA A 195 9.66 -0.68 5.88
N ARG A 196 10.81 0.01 5.95
CA ARG A 196 11.75 -0.15 7.08
C ARG A 196 11.19 0.40 8.38
N ARG A 197 10.39 1.47 8.30
CA ARG A 197 9.84 2.14 9.47
C ARG A 197 8.61 1.46 10.04
N PHE A 198 7.76 0.87 9.19
CA PHE A 198 6.45 0.34 9.58
C PHE A 198 6.31 -1.17 9.35
N GLY A 199 7.36 -1.82 8.85
CA GLY A 199 7.33 -3.23 8.45
C GLY A 199 6.63 -3.49 7.11
N ALA A 200 6.65 -4.74 6.66
CA ALA A 200 6.04 -5.16 5.39
C ALA A 200 4.51 -5.24 5.50
N SER A 201 3.84 -4.09 5.42
CA SER A 201 2.38 -4.04 5.38
C SER A 201 1.85 -4.47 4.00
N PRO A 202 0.66 -5.11 3.93
CA PRO A 202 0.10 -5.56 2.66
C PRO A 202 -0.26 -4.41 1.72
N GLU A 203 -0.51 -3.20 2.24
CA GLU A 203 -0.74 -2.01 1.41
C GLU A 203 0.55 -1.52 0.75
N LEU A 204 1.68 -1.49 1.47
CA LEU A 204 2.98 -1.09 0.91
C LEU A 204 3.43 -2.04 -0.21
N LEU A 205 3.14 -3.34 -0.06
CA LEU A 205 3.43 -4.33 -1.10
C LEU A 205 2.60 -4.13 -2.38
N ARG A 206 1.33 -3.71 -2.25
CA ARG A 206 0.49 -3.41 -3.42
C ARG A 206 1.00 -2.19 -4.17
N GLU A 207 1.36 -1.13 -3.46
CA GLU A 207 1.93 0.06 -4.08
C GLU A 207 3.29 -0.22 -4.72
N GLN A 208 4.10 -1.08 -4.10
CA GLN A 208 5.37 -1.51 -4.70
C GLN A 208 5.15 -2.27 -6.02
N ALA A 209 4.22 -3.22 -6.07
CA ALA A 209 3.89 -3.93 -7.32
C ALA A 209 3.39 -2.99 -8.42
N ARG A 210 2.60 -1.97 -8.05
CA ARG A 210 2.13 -0.94 -8.97
C ARG A 210 3.28 -0.11 -9.52
N LEU A 211 4.21 0.34 -8.67
CA LEU A 211 5.38 1.10 -9.11
C LEU A 211 6.27 0.30 -10.07
N VAL A 212 6.55 -0.97 -9.76
CA VAL A 212 7.35 -1.82 -10.66
C VAL A 212 6.71 -1.92 -12.06
N THR A 213 5.39 -2.08 -12.11
CA THR A 213 4.66 -2.14 -13.39
C THR A 213 4.75 -0.82 -14.16
N LEU A 214 4.64 0.33 -13.48
CA LEU A 214 4.77 1.65 -14.09
C LEU A 214 6.19 1.87 -14.62
N LYS A 215 7.23 1.52 -13.84
CA LYS A 215 8.63 1.64 -14.24
C LYS A 215 8.93 0.78 -15.48
N ALA A 216 8.46 -0.47 -15.51
CA ALA A 216 8.58 -1.35 -16.67
C ALA A 216 7.90 -0.77 -17.93
N THR A 217 6.76 -0.10 -17.76
CA THR A 217 6.03 0.53 -18.86
C THR A 217 6.80 1.74 -19.40
N VAL A 218 7.24 2.65 -18.52
CA VAL A 218 8.00 3.86 -18.92
C VAL A 218 9.34 3.50 -19.58
N THR A 219 10.06 2.51 -19.03
CA THR A 219 11.33 2.05 -19.62
C THR A 219 11.12 1.43 -21.00
N ARG A 220 10.04 0.68 -21.21
CA ARG A 220 9.68 0.16 -22.53
C ARG A 220 9.44 1.28 -23.55
N GLU A 221 8.66 2.30 -23.18
CA GLU A 221 8.39 3.46 -24.05
C GLU A 221 9.68 4.22 -24.39
N LEU A 222 10.57 4.42 -23.40
CA LEU A 222 11.88 5.03 -23.61
C LEU A 222 12.73 4.25 -24.63
N VAL A 223 12.77 2.92 -24.50
CA VAL A 223 13.50 2.06 -25.44
C VAL A 223 12.87 2.11 -26.83
N GLN A 224 11.54 2.14 -26.93
CA GLN A 224 10.84 2.21 -28.21
C GLN A 224 11.16 3.51 -28.96
N LEU A 225 11.22 4.65 -28.27
CA LEU A 225 11.63 5.94 -28.84
C LEU A 225 13.09 5.98 -29.30
N LEU A 226 13.95 5.11 -28.77
CA LEU A 226 15.36 5.02 -29.16
C LEU A 226 15.57 4.14 -30.40
N ILE A 227 14.63 3.25 -30.70
CA ILE A 227 14.71 2.30 -31.83
C ILE A 227 13.90 2.81 -33.04
N SER A 228 12.93 3.69 -32.82
CA SER A 228 12.13 4.36 -33.86
C SER A 228 12.91 5.48 -34.55
#